data_AF-A0A3N5LVZ5-F1
#
_entry.id   AF-A0A3N5LVZ5-F1
#
_cell.length_a   1.000
_cell.length_b   1.000
_cell.length_c   1.000
_cell.angle_alpha   90.00
_cell.angle_beta   90.00
_cell.angle_gamma   90.00
#
_symmetry.space_group_name_H-M   'P 1'
#
loop_
_entity.id
_entity.type
_entity.pdbx_description
1 polymer ?
#
loop_
_entity_poly.entity_id
_entity_poly.type
_entity_poly.pdbx_seq_one_letter_code
_entity_poly.pdbx_strand_id
1 'polypeptide(L)'
;MRHLTDEQLVGLVLREPGQPEIRQAGDGVLHVRSCPSCRAKSEELRQAIEALRESRAVPPVSAWSQLKGRLERSCRPVRDWTEPRWAPLVFIHLGIVLFALVLVLGLAGWLSSSSVWNLVGRLPLIDRIGPGGLIALIFLTAGGFLVLALTPVLWLENRRRRHLCR
;
A
#
# COMPACT_ATOMS: atom_id res chain seq x y z
N MET A 1 10.21 -14.82 -38.68
CA MET A 1 10.54 -14.92 -37.24
C MET A 1 9.89 -13.74 -36.53
N ARG A 2 9.20 -13.92 -35.40
CA ARG A 2 8.65 -12.78 -34.63
C ARG A 2 9.77 -12.17 -33.80
N HIS A 3 9.95 -10.86 -33.89
CA HIS A 3 10.91 -10.12 -33.07
C HIS A 3 10.32 -9.86 -31.68
N LEU A 4 11.20 -9.74 -30.69
CA LEU A 4 10.84 -9.21 -29.37
C LEU A 4 10.39 -7.76 -29.51
N THR A 5 9.36 -7.39 -28.76
CA THR A 5 8.94 -5.99 -28.62
C THR A 5 9.98 -5.19 -27.86
N ASP A 6 10.03 -3.88 -28.09
CA ASP A 6 11.02 -3.02 -27.42
C ASP A 6 10.84 -3.05 -25.89
N GLU A 7 9.61 -3.19 -25.38
CA GLU A 7 9.34 -3.36 -23.94
C GLU A 7 9.95 -4.66 -23.37
N GLN A 8 9.85 -5.77 -24.11
CA GLN A 8 10.45 -7.05 -23.71
C GLN A 8 11.98 -6.97 -23.74
N LEU A 9 12.54 -6.25 -24.71
CA LEU A 9 13.97 -6.05 -24.84
C LEU A 9 14.53 -5.19 -23.70
N VAL A 10 13.85 -4.10 -23.35
CA VAL A 10 14.18 -3.24 -22.20
C VAL A 10 14.09 -4.02 -20.88
N GLY A 11 13.03 -4.81 -20.70
CA GLY A 11 12.86 -5.66 -19.52
C GLY A 11 13.94 -6.74 -19.38
N LEU A 12 14.48 -7.24 -20.50
CA LEU A 12 15.61 -8.17 -20.53
C LEU A 12 16.94 -7.48 -20.18
N VAL A 13 17.18 -6.26 -20.66
CA VAL A 13 18.45 -5.54 -20.45
C VAL A 13 18.54 -4.91 -19.06
N LEU A 14 17.43 -4.39 -18.51
CA LEU A 14 17.39 -3.79 -17.17
C LEU A 14 17.36 -4.81 -16.02
N ARG A 15 17.27 -6.11 -16.32
CA ARG A 15 17.21 -7.16 -15.31
C ARG A 15 18.57 -7.35 -14.65
N GLU A 16 18.65 -7.06 -13.35
CA GLU A 16 19.87 -7.31 -12.57
C GLU A 16 20.17 -8.82 -12.45
N PRO A 17 21.44 -9.23 -12.49
CA PRO A 17 21.83 -10.62 -12.26
C PRO A 17 21.56 -10.99 -10.80
N GLY A 18 20.49 -11.75 -10.54
CA GLY A 18 20.17 -12.26 -9.21
C GLY A 18 18.68 -12.38 -8.85
N GLN A 19 17.76 -11.89 -9.69
CA GLN A 19 16.33 -11.93 -9.38
C GLN A 19 15.67 -13.24 -9.86
N PRO A 20 15.15 -14.09 -8.95
CA PRO A 20 14.59 -15.40 -9.31
C PRO A 20 13.16 -15.29 -9.87
N GLU A 21 12.86 -16.20 -10.81
CA GLU A 21 11.61 -16.42 -11.57
C GLU A 21 11.30 -15.36 -12.65
N ILE A 22 11.01 -15.70 -13.91
CA ILE A 22 10.02 -16.64 -14.45
C ILE A 22 10.59 -17.25 -15.76
N ARG A 23 10.22 -18.49 -16.10
CA ARG A 23 10.60 -19.26 -17.32
C ARG A 23 10.61 -18.45 -18.65
N GLN A 24 9.83 -17.37 -18.75
CA GLN A 24 9.77 -16.46 -19.91
C GLN A 24 11.08 -15.69 -20.19
N ALA A 25 11.92 -15.46 -19.18
CA ALA A 25 13.21 -14.80 -19.39
C ALA A 25 14.21 -15.71 -20.16
N GLY A 26 14.10 -17.03 -19.99
CA GLY A 26 14.96 -18.00 -20.68
C GLY A 26 14.78 -17.96 -22.20
N ASP A 27 13.52 -17.93 -22.65
CA ASP A 27 13.18 -17.88 -24.08
C ASP A 27 13.59 -16.55 -24.71
N GLY A 28 13.46 -15.43 -23.99
CA GLY A 28 13.92 -14.12 -24.44
C GLY A 28 15.43 -14.05 -24.63
N VAL A 29 16.21 -14.59 -23.69
CA VAL A 29 17.67 -14.63 -23.78
C VAL A 29 18.13 -15.55 -24.93
N LEU A 30 17.48 -16.70 -25.12
CA LEU A 30 17.75 -17.60 -26.24
C LEU A 30 17.43 -16.93 -27.58
N HIS A 31 16.31 -16.21 -27.65
CA HIS A 31 15.91 -15.48 -28.86
C HIS A 31 16.94 -14.41 -29.23
N VAL A 32 17.40 -13.59 -28.27
CA VAL A 32 18.44 -12.57 -28.50
C VAL A 32 19.75 -13.18 -29.00
N ARG A 33 20.12 -14.39 -28.53
CA ARG A 33 21.30 -15.10 -29.04
C ARG A 33 21.14 -15.57 -30.49
N SER A 34 19.93 -15.97 -30.87
CA SER A 34 19.63 -16.51 -32.21
C SER A 34 19.26 -15.45 -33.26
N CYS A 35 18.76 -14.28 -32.86
CA CYS A 35 18.28 -13.24 -33.76
C CYS A 35 19.27 -12.06 -33.84
N PRO A 36 19.93 -11.82 -34.99
CA PRO A 36 20.94 -10.76 -35.11
C PRO A 36 20.38 -9.34 -34.91
N SER A 37 19.13 -9.10 -35.33
CA SER A 37 18.46 -7.80 -35.15
C SER A 37 18.17 -7.51 -33.67
N CYS A 38 17.63 -8.49 -32.92
CA CYS A 38 17.38 -8.33 -31.49
C CYS A 38 18.68 -8.24 -30.69
N ARG A 39 19.75 -8.91 -31.15
CA ARG A 39 21.10 -8.80 -30.58
C ARG A 39 21.65 -7.38 -30.70
N ALA A 40 21.62 -6.81 -31.91
CA ALA A 40 22.10 -5.44 -32.16
C ALA A 40 21.35 -4.43 -31.27
N LYS A 41 20.01 -4.48 -31.26
CA LYS A 41 19.19 -3.63 -30.39
C LYS A 41 19.52 -3.80 -28.90
N SER A 42 19.74 -5.04 -28.44
CA SER A 42 20.07 -5.29 -27.03
C SER A 42 21.42 -4.72 -26.63
N GLU A 43 22.36 -4.67 -27.57
CA GLU A 43 23.69 -4.12 -27.35
C GLU A 43 23.68 -2.59 -27.35
N GLU A 44 22.92 -1.97 -28.26
CA GLU A 44 22.67 -0.52 -28.25
C GLU A 44 22.03 -0.07 -26.93
N LEU A 45 21.05 -0.83 -26.43
CA LEU A 45 20.42 -0.57 -25.14
C LEU A 45 21.41 -0.70 -23.97
N ARG A 46 22.30 -1.69 -23.98
CA ARG A 46 23.36 -1.82 -22.97
C ARG A 46 24.32 -0.64 -23.01
N GLN A 47 24.77 -0.24 -24.20
CA GLN A 47 25.66 0.90 -24.37
C GLN A 47 25.02 2.20 -23.88
N ALA A 48 23.73 2.41 -24.17
CA ALA A 48 22.99 3.57 -23.66
C ALA A 48 22.87 3.55 -22.13
N ILE A 49 22.62 2.40 -21.51
CA ILE A 49 22.56 2.27 -20.05
C ILE A 49 23.92 2.53 -19.41
N GLU A 50 25.00 2.02 -20.00
CA GLU A 50 26.34 2.23 -19.45
C GLU A 50 26.81 3.67 -19.62
N ALA A 51 26.45 4.33 -20.73
CA ALA A 51 26.63 5.77 -20.88
C ALA A 51 25.83 6.57 -19.84
N LEU A 52 24.59 6.15 -19.52
CA LEU A 52 23.79 6.76 -18.46
C LEU A 52 24.42 6.52 -17.08
N ARG A 53 25.00 5.34 -16.84
CA ARG A 53 25.67 4.97 -15.58
C ARG A 53 26.98 5.74 -15.37
N GLU A 54 27.74 5.95 -16.44
CA GLU A 54 28.95 6.78 -16.43
C GLU A 54 28.64 8.27 -16.30
N SER A 55 27.44 8.70 -16.71
CA SER A 55 26.97 10.06 -16.48
C SER A 55 26.76 10.32 -14.98
N ARG A 56 27.82 10.73 -14.28
CA ARG A 56 27.77 11.27 -12.91
C ARG A 56 27.11 12.66 -12.82
N ALA A 57 26.28 13.01 -13.81
CA ALA A 57 25.56 14.27 -13.77
C ALA A 57 24.59 14.22 -12.59
N VAL A 58 24.83 15.07 -11.60
CA VAL A 58 23.89 15.26 -10.49
C VAL A 58 22.56 15.69 -11.13
N PRO A 59 21.48 14.90 -10.98
CA PRO A 59 20.22 15.27 -11.58
C PRO A 59 19.78 16.61 -10.99
N PRO A 60 19.22 17.53 -11.80
CA PRO A 60 18.72 18.79 -11.28
C PRO A 60 17.64 18.50 -10.23
N VAL A 61 17.57 19.32 -9.18
CA VAL A 61 16.65 19.12 -8.04
C VAL A 61 15.19 18.95 -8.49
N SER A 62 14.82 19.53 -9.64
CA SER A 62 13.50 19.44 -10.27
C SER A 62 13.27 18.20 -11.14
N ALA A 63 14.29 17.39 -11.45
CA ALA A 63 14.14 16.19 -12.27
C ALA A 63 13.17 15.20 -11.62
N TRP A 64 13.24 15.05 -10.30
CA TRP A 64 12.38 14.11 -9.57
C TRP A 64 10.91 14.54 -9.57
N SER A 65 10.62 15.84 -9.40
CA SER A 65 9.25 16.34 -9.44
C SER A 65 8.64 16.27 -10.84
N GLN A 66 9.44 16.51 -11.89
CA GLN A 66 9.00 16.36 -13.28
C GLN A 66 8.77 14.89 -13.66
N LEU A 67 9.64 13.98 -13.20
CA LEU A 67 9.48 12.55 -13.40
C LEU A 67 8.22 12.05 -12.69
N LYS A 68 8.04 12.44 -11.42
CA LYS A 68 6.84 12.14 -10.63
C LYS A 68 5.57 12.63 -11.31
N GLY A 69 5.53 13.87 -11.79
CA GLY A 69 4.37 14.41 -12.50
C GLY A 69 4.08 13.74 -13.85
N ARG A 70 5.07 13.13 -14.51
CA ARG A 70 4.86 12.30 -15.72
C ARG A 70 4.41 10.89 -15.38
N LEU A 71 4.94 10.33 -14.30
CA LEU A 71 4.60 9.01 -13.78
C LEU A 71 3.18 8.97 -13.18
N GLU A 72 2.76 10.00 -12.46
CA GLU A 72 1.39 10.15 -11.96
C GLU A 72 0.36 10.21 -13.09
N ARG A 73 0.72 10.81 -14.24
CA ARG A 73 -0.11 10.81 -15.45
C ARG A 73 -0.16 9.47 -16.18
N SER A 74 0.77 8.56 -15.90
CA SER A 74 0.91 7.31 -16.66
C SER A 74 -0.04 6.19 -16.24
N CYS A 75 -0.95 6.41 -15.27
CA CYS A 75 -1.84 5.41 -14.68
C CYS A 75 -1.13 4.13 -14.16
N ARG A 76 0.20 4.07 -14.16
CA ARG A 76 0.97 2.99 -13.57
C ARG A 76 1.25 3.34 -12.10
N PRO A 77 0.98 2.42 -11.16
CA PRO A 77 1.25 2.67 -9.76
C PRO A 77 2.77 2.73 -9.55
N VAL A 78 3.31 3.94 -9.44
CA VAL A 78 4.68 4.14 -8.99
C VAL A 78 4.73 3.99 -7.49
N ARG A 79 5.51 3.01 -7.05
CA ARG A 79 5.80 2.78 -5.64
C ARG A 79 6.81 3.83 -5.20
N ASP A 80 6.33 4.94 -4.63
CA ASP A 80 7.17 5.94 -3.97
C ASP A 80 7.82 5.29 -2.73
N TRP A 81 9.14 5.10 -2.76
CA TRP A 81 9.92 4.50 -1.65
C TRP A 81 10.49 5.56 -0.69
N THR A 82 10.41 6.85 -1.05
CA THR A 82 11.10 7.95 -0.35
C THR A 82 10.32 8.57 0.81
N GLU A 83 9.03 8.30 0.93
CA GLU A 83 8.25 8.66 2.12
C GLU A 83 7.61 7.39 2.68
N PRO A 84 7.88 7.02 3.95
CA PRO A 84 7.13 5.97 4.61
C PRO A 84 5.69 6.45 4.77
N ARG A 85 4.86 6.25 3.74
CA ARG A 85 3.42 6.59 3.72
C ARG A 85 2.65 5.91 4.87
N TRP A 86 3.24 4.89 5.48
CA TRP A 86 2.72 4.23 6.68
C TRP A 86 2.92 5.04 7.96
N ALA A 87 3.94 5.91 8.05
CA ALA A 87 4.21 6.67 9.28
C ALA A 87 3.04 7.57 9.72
N PRO A 88 2.50 8.50 8.90
CA PRO A 88 1.36 9.31 9.32
C PRO A 88 0.12 8.46 9.59
N LEU A 89 -0.06 7.38 8.83
CA LEU A 89 -1.17 6.46 9.01
C LEU A 89 -1.10 5.75 10.37
N VAL A 90 0.08 5.28 10.77
CA VAL A 90 0.33 4.65 12.07
C VAL A 90 0.11 5.64 13.21
N PHE A 91 0.60 6.88 13.10
CA PHE A 91 0.35 7.90 14.13
C PHE A 91 -1.14 8.23 14.28
N ILE A 92 -1.88 8.33 13.17
CA ILE A 92 -3.33 8.55 13.21
C ILE A 92 -4.04 7.38 13.88
N HIS A 93 -3.72 6.14 13.49
CA HIS A 93 -4.34 4.95 14.10
C HIS A 93 -4.01 4.84 15.58
N LEU A 94 -2.76 5.10 15.96
CA LEU A 94 -2.34 5.12 17.36
C LEU A 94 -3.11 6.18 18.16
N GLY A 95 -3.27 7.38 17.60
CA GLY A 95 -4.05 8.46 18.21
C GLY A 95 -5.51 8.09 18.40
N ILE A 96 -6.15 7.46 17.41
CA ILE A 96 -7.53 6.97 17.50
C ILE A 96 -7.66 5.91 18.60
N VAL A 97 -6.73 4.95 18.65
CA VAL A 97 -6.73 3.90 19.68
C VAL A 97 -6.55 4.51 21.08
N LEU A 98 -5.63 5.44 21.24
CA LEU A 98 -5.38 6.11 22.52
C LEU A 98 -6.60 6.93 22.96
N PHE A 99 -7.21 7.67 22.03
CA PHE A 99 -8.42 8.45 22.28
C PHE A 99 -9.58 7.55 22.69
N ALA A 100 -9.81 6.45 21.97
CA ALA A 100 -10.83 5.47 22.31
C ALA A 100 -10.60 4.87 23.70
N LEU A 101 -9.35 4.56 24.06
CA LEU A 101 -9.01 4.04 25.38
C LEU A 101 -9.33 5.05 26.49
N VAL A 102 -8.91 6.31 26.32
CA VAL A 102 -9.20 7.39 27.28
C VAL A 102 -10.71 7.60 27.41
N LEU A 103 -11.44 7.57 26.29
CA LEU A 103 -12.90 7.69 26.29
C LEU A 103 -13.56 6.54 27.07
N VAL A 104 -13.14 5.29 26.84
CA VAL A 104 -13.65 4.12 27.55
C VAL A 104 -13.39 4.23 29.05
N LEU A 105 -12.18 4.63 29.45
CA LEU A 105 -11.82 4.81 30.87
C LEU A 105 -12.62 5.95 31.52
N GLY A 106 -12.77 7.08 30.83
CA GLY A 106 -13.54 8.23 31.32
C GLY A 106 -15.03 7.89 31.49
N LEU A 107 -15.62 7.23 30.48
CA LEU A 107 -17.00 6.76 30.54
C LEU A 107 -17.17 5.68 31.63
N ALA A 108 -16.19 4.81 31.84
CA ALA A 108 -16.25 3.78 32.88
C ALA A 108 -16.21 4.38 34.27
N GLY A 109 -15.34 5.37 34.49
CA GLY A 109 -15.29 6.14 35.74
C GLY A 109 -16.60 6.88 35.99
N TRP A 110 -17.14 7.55 34.97
CA TRP A 110 -18.43 8.23 35.06
C TRP A 110 -19.57 7.26 35.36
N LEU A 111 -19.62 6.12 34.67
CA LEU A 111 -20.64 5.09 34.87
C LEU A 111 -20.57 4.52 36.29
N SER A 112 -19.37 4.24 36.79
CA SER A 112 -19.15 3.75 38.17
C SER A 112 -19.58 4.75 39.23
N SER A 113 -19.48 6.05 38.95
CA SER A 113 -19.94 7.13 39.84
C SER A 113 -21.45 7.37 39.75
N SER A 114 -22.11 6.87 38.70
CA SER A 114 -23.52 7.16 38.42
C SER A 114 -24.46 6.22 39.19
N SER A 115 -25.63 6.73 39.58
CA SER A 115 -26.69 5.91 40.20
C SER A 115 -27.24 4.82 39.27
N VAL A 116 -26.94 4.91 37.97
CA VAL A 116 -27.33 3.92 36.95
C VAL A 116 -26.62 2.59 37.19
N TRP A 117 -25.37 2.61 37.66
CA TRP A 117 -24.65 1.37 37.98
C TRP A 117 -25.30 0.58 39.12
N ASN A 118 -25.94 1.25 40.09
CA ASN A 118 -26.65 0.58 41.17
C ASN A 118 -27.88 -0.20 40.70
N LEU A 119 -28.47 0.17 39.55
CA LEU A 119 -29.52 -0.62 38.91
C LEU A 119 -28.93 -1.75 38.06
N VAL A 120 -27.91 -1.45 37.27
CA VAL A 120 -27.36 -2.37 36.25
C VAL A 120 -26.47 -3.46 36.87
N GLY A 121 -25.73 -3.14 37.94
CA GLY A 121 -24.85 -4.06 38.67
C GLY A 121 -25.59 -5.16 39.44
N ARG A 122 -26.93 -5.14 39.48
CA ARG A 122 -27.72 -6.24 40.06
C ARG A 122 -27.69 -7.51 39.20
N LEU A 123 -27.26 -7.40 37.95
CA LEU A 123 -27.10 -8.55 37.06
C LEU A 123 -25.75 -9.22 37.34
N PRO A 124 -25.71 -10.49 37.78
CA PRO A 124 -24.47 -11.16 38.21
C PRO A 124 -23.44 -11.32 37.08
N LEU A 125 -23.89 -11.33 35.83
CA LEU A 125 -23.02 -11.35 34.66
C LEU A 125 -22.28 -10.01 34.48
N ILE A 126 -22.95 -8.90 34.77
CA ILE A 126 -22.43 -7.54 34.57
C ILE A 126 -21.48 -7.17 35.72
N ASP A 127 -21.78 -7.61 36.93
CA ASP A 127 -20.93 -7.39 38.10
C ASP A 127 -19.55 -8.06 37.94
N ARG A 128 -19.51 -9.24 37.30
CA ARG A 128 -18.27 -9.99 37.02
C ARG A 128 -17.37 -9.33 35.95
N ILE A 129 -17.97 -8.57 35.04
CA ILE A 129 -17.29 -7.86 33.95
C ILE A 129 -16.85 -6.46 34.41
N GLY A 130 -17.62 -5.84 35.29
CA GLY A 130 -17.39 -4.49 35.78
C GLY A 130 -17.76 -3.40 34.76
N PRO A 131 -17.77 -2.13 35.19
CA PRO A 131 -18.22 -1.01 34.36
C PRO A 131 -17.30 -0.79 33.14
N GLY A 132 -15.99 -0.99 33.30
CA GLY A 132 -15.03 -0.88 32.20
C GLY A 132 -15.25 -1.92 31.11
N GLY A 133 -15.49 -3.18 31.49
CA GLY A 133 -15.72 -4.24 30.53
C GLY A 133 -17.04 -4.08 29.76
N LEU A 134 -18.10 -3.58 30.42
CA LEU A 134 -19.37 -3.29 29.75
C LEU A 134 -19.20 -2.22 28.65
N ILE A 135 -18.50 -1.13 28.95
CA ILE A 135 -18.29 -0.03 28.00
C ILE A 135 -17.36 -0.46 26.86
N ALA A 136 -16.31 -1.23 27.15
CA ALA A 136 -15.46 -1.80 26.12
C ALA A 136 -16.27 -2.69 25.15
N LEU A 137 -17.21 -3.49 25.67
CA LEU A 137 -18.06 -4.36 24.85
C LEU A 137 -19.03 -3.57 23.97
N ILE A 138 -19.63 -2.50 24.51
CA ILE A 138 -20.46 -1.56 23.73
C ILE A 138 -19.63 -0.89 22.63
N PHE A 139 -18.41 -0.45 22.95
CA PHE A 139 -17.53 0.20 21.98
C PHE A 139 -17.10 -0.76 20.87
N LEU A 140 -16.77 -2.01 21.23
CA LEU A 140 -16.41 -3.06 20.28
C LEU A 140 -17.57 -3.42 19.35
N THR A 141 -18.77 -3.58 19.91
CA THR A 141 -19.97 -3.90 19.11
C THR A 141 -20.35 -2.75 18.19
N ALA A 142 -20.38 -1.51 18.69
CA ALA A 142 -20.67 -0.32 17.89
C ALA A 142 -19.61 -0.11 16.78
N GLY A 143 -18.33 -0.23 17.13
CA GLY A 143 -17.22 -0.12 16.17
C GLY A 143 -17.28 -1.21 15.10
N GLY A 144 -17.55 -2.47 15.49
CA GLY A 144 -17.73 -3.58 14.56
C GLY A 144 -18.89 -3.36 13.59
N PHE A 145 -20.04 -2.90 14.10
CA PHE A 145 -21.18 -2.53 13.25
C PHE A 145 -20.85 -1.41 12.28
N LEU A 146 -20.12 -0.38 12.72
CA LEU A 146 -19.70 0.72 11.86
C LEU A 146 -18.79 0.23 10.72
N VAL A 147 -17.83 -0.64 11.03
CA VAL A 147 -16.93 -1.24 10.02
C VAL A 147 -17.72 -2.07 9.02
N LEU A 148 -18.66 -2.89 9.49
CA LEU A 148 -19.53 -3.67 8.60
C LEU A 148 -20.41 -2.76 7.72
N ALA A 149 -20.93 -1.66 8.27
CA ALA A 149 -21.71 -0.68 7.51
C ALA A 149 -20.88 0.07 6.46
N LEU A 150 -19.60 0.34 6.74
CA LEU A 150 -18.68 1.02 5.81
C LEU A 150 -18.11 0.10 4.74
N THR A 151 -18.05 -1.21 4.99
CA THR A 151 -17.54 -2.22 4.06
C THR A 151 -18.14 -2.12 2.64
N PRO A 152 -19.47 -2.04 2.44
CA PRO A 152 -20.05 -1.93 1.11
C PRO A 152 -19.66 -0.61 0.40
N VAL A 153 -19.53 0.50 1.12
CA VAL A 153 -19.13 1.81 0.57
C VAL A 153 -17.69 1.75 0.05
N LEU A 154 -16.78 1.21 0.87
CA LEU A 154 -15.37 1.03 0.50
C LEU A 154 -15.20 0.09 -0.69
N TRP A 155 -16.02 -0.97 -0.75
CA TRP A 155 -16.03 -1.89 -1.88
C TRP A 155 -16.50 -1.23 -3.17
N LEU A 156 -17.55 -0.40 -3.11
CA LEU A 156 -18.10 0.31 -4.26
C LEU A 156 -17.10 1.32 -4.83
N GLU A 157 -16.40 2.06 -3.96
CA GLU A 157 -15.41 3.04 -4.39
C GLU A 157 -14.19 2.38 -5.04
N ASN A 158 -13.71 1.25 -4.50
CA ASN A 158 -12.64 0.48 -5.12
C ASN A 158 -13.06 -0.03 -6.51
N ARG A 159 -14.30 -0.49 -6.67
CA ARG A 159 -14.83 -0.92 -7.98
C ARG A 159 -14.88 0.25 -8.97
N ARG A 160 -15.31 1.44 -8.54
CA ARG A 160 -15.38 2.66 -9.38
C ARG A 160 -14.00 3.06 -9.89
N ARG A 161 -12.97 3.01 -9.05
CA ARG A 161 -11.58 3.32 -9.45
C ARG A 161 -11.04 2.38 -10.52
N ARG A 162 -11.38 1.09 -10.46
CA ARG A 162 -10.96 0.11 -11.50
C ARG A 162 -11.58 0.38 -12.86
N HIS A 163 -12.76 0.98 -12.91
CA HIS A 163 -13.44 1.29 -14.18
C HIS A 163 -12.92 2.57 -14.86
N LEU A 164 -12.34 3.51 -14.10
CA LEU A 164 -11.79 4.76 -14.64
C LEU A 164 -10.42 4.59 -15.30
N CYS A 165 -9.76 3.44 -15.10
CA CYS A 165 -8.45 3.12 -15.70
C CYS A 165 -8.53 2.04 -16.79
N ARG A 166 -9.70 1.81 -17.38
CA ARG A 166 -9.87 1.03 -18.62
C ARG A 166 -10.02 1.98 -19.80
#